data_AF-A0A7S3RV41-F1
#
_entry.id   AF-A0A7S3RV41-F1
#
_cell.length_a   1.000
_cell.length_b   1.000
_cell.length_c   1.000
_cell.angle_alpha   90.00
_cell.angle_beta   90.00
_cell.angle_gamma   90.00
#
_symmetry.space_group_name_H-M   'P 1'
#
loop_
_entity.id
_entity.type
_entity.pdbx_description
1 polymer ?
#
loop_
_entity_poly.entity_id
_entity_poly.type
_entity_poly.pdbx_seq_one_letter_code
_entity_poly.pdbx_strand_id
1 'polypeptide(L)'
;DDDDGELIACVISNKLKLRCPLSFERVVIPVRGTSCRHLQCFGLGAYLESNMKMRSLNNRWTCPVCSQLLRPQDLCIDSYVEKVLNDTQEHIEEVLIMQDGSFRAIEEGPAPSQASAAEVAREEAIEKAALNTATEGDGEVTEMFT
;
A
#
# COMPACT_ATOMS: atom_id res chain seq x y z
N ASP A 1 -4.62 7.65 -33.02
CA ASP A 1 -5.11 6.98 -31.81
C ASP A 1 -3.92 6.63 -30.93
N ASP A 2 -3.22 7.68 -30.50
CA ASP A 2 -1.98 7.63 -29.73
C ASP A 2 -2.19 8.54 -28.52
N ASP A 3 -2.78 8.00 -27.46
CA ASP A 3 -2.63 8.54 -26.10
C ASP A 3 -2.12 7.36 -25.26
N ASP A 4 -0.80 7.20 -25.35
CA ASP A 4 -0.04 6.21 -24.63
C ASP A 4 -0.07 6.48 -23.13
N GLY A 5 -0.58 5.50 -22.39
CA GLY A 5 0.02 5.09 -21.13
C GLY A 5 -0.13 6.10 -20.00
N GLU A 6 -1.37 6.28 -19.55
CA GLU A 6 -1.60 6.73 -18.17
C GLU A 6 -0.79 5.83 -17.24
N LEU A 7 0.20 6.47 -16.62
CA LEU A 7 1.29 5.96 -15.82
C LEU A 7 0.96 4.61 -15.16
N ILE A 8 1.42 3.56 -15.82
CA ILE A 8 1.51 2.23 -15.29
C ILE A 8 2.30 2.30 -13.97
N ALA A 9 1.59 2.33 -12.84
CA ALA A 9 2.14 2.02 -11.53
C ALA A 9 2.62 0.56 -11.43
N CYS A 10 2.71 -0.18 -12.55
CA CYS A 10 3.28 -1.54 -12.66
C CYS A 10 4.81 -1.59 -12.62
N VAL A 11 5.45 -0.85 -11.72
CA VAL A 11 6.77 -1.25 -11.20
C VAL A 11 6.53 -1.91 -9.84
N ILE A 12 5.86 -3.07 -9.86
CA ILE A 12 5.50 -3.99 -8.75
C ILE A 12 5.94 -3.47 -7.37
N SER A 13 5.13 -2.62 -6.74
CA SER A 13 5.37 -2.23 -5.35
C SER A 13 4.64 -3.19 -4.41
N ASN A 14 5.36 -3.78 -3.46
CA ASN A 14 4.77 -4.65 -2.45
C ASN A 14 4.48 -3.85 -1.20
N LYS A 15 3.23 -3.85 -0.72
CA LYS A 15 2.91 -3.29 0.60
C LYS A 15 3.43 -4.22 1.71
N LEU A 16 4.15 -3.67 2.67
CA LEU A 16 4.66 -4.39 3.84
C LEU A 16 4.11 -3.74 5.11
N LYS A 17 3.45 -4.55 5.96
CA LYS A 17 2.95 -4.09 7.26
C LYS A 17 4.06 -4.16 8.31
N LEU A 18 4.19 -3.11 9.09
CA LEU A 18 5.16 -3.01 10.19
C LEU A 18 4.60 -3.52 11.52
N ARG A 19 3.30 -3.84 11.57
CA ARG A 19 2.64 -4.51 12.70
C ARG A 19 2.70 -6.03 12.58
N CYS A 20 2.84 -6.67 13.72
CA CYS A 20 2.86 -8.12 13.85
C CYS A 20 1.45 -8.69 13.64
N PRO A 21 1.25 -9.70 12.77
CA PRO A 21 -0.06 -10.32 12.57
C PRO A 21 -0.57 -11.11 13.79
N LEU A 22 0.28 -11.39 14.79
CA LEU A 22 -0.08 -12.11 16.00
C LEU A 22 -0.43 -11.19 17.18
N SER A 23 0.39 -10.18 17.43
CA SER A 23 0.20 -9.26 18.56
C SER A 23 -0.50 -7.97 18.19
N PHE A 24 -0.63 -7.67 16.88
CA PHE A 24 -1.11 -6.38 16.35
C PHE A 24 -0.27 -5.16 16.73
N GLU A 25 0.74 -5.33 17.58
CA GLU A 25 1.75 -4.33 17.91
C GLU A 25 2.81 -4.18 16.82
N ARG A 26 3.50 -3.03 16.81
CA ARG A 26 4.67 -2.80 15.96
C ARG A 26 5.71 -3.89 16.23
N VAL A 27 6.25 -4.47 15.15
CA VAL A 27 7.26 -5.52 15.25
C VAL A 27 8.54 -4.93 15.86
N VAL A 28 9.05 -5.54 16.93
CA VAL A 28 10.33 -5.15 17.54
C VAL A 28 11.48 -6.01 17.02
N ILE A 29 11.33 -7.33 17.08
CA ILE A 29 12.29 -8.29 16.52
C ILE A 29 11.60 -9.00 15.35
N PRO A 30 11.82 -8.55 14.09
CA PRO A 30 11.19 -9.13 12.92
C PRO A 30 11.80 -10.48 12.59
N VAL A 31 10.97 -11.51 12.62
CA VAL A 31 11.38 -12.86 12.25
C VAL A 31 10.45 -13.44 11.19
N ARG A 32 11.01 -14.35 10.40
CA ARG A 32 10.29 -15.30 9.55
C ARG A 32 11.06 -16.62 9.49
N GLY A 33 10.50 -17.62 8.85
CA GLY A 33 11.20 -18.89 8.62
C GLY A 33 12.17 -18.80 7.45
N THR A 34 13.27 -19.56 7.51
CA THR A 34 14.24 -19.69 6.41
C THR A 34 13.62 -20.22 5.10
N SER A 35 12.52 -20.99 5.20
CA SER A 35 11.78 -21.53 4.05
C SER A 35 10.61 -20.64 3.60
N CYS A 36 10.33 -19.54 4.30
CA CYS A 36 9.21 -18.65 3.99
C CYS A 36 9.44 -17.91 2.67
N ARG A 37 8.45 -17.94 1.77
CA ARG A 37 8.46 -17.21 0.48
C ARG A 37 7.67 -15.89 0.49
N HIS A 38 7.47 -15.32 1.67
CA HIS A 38 6.81 -14.02 1.87
C HIS A 38 7.77 -13.05 2.55
N LEU A 39 7.58 -11.75 2.31
CA LEU A 39 8.36 -10.69 2.96
C LEU A 39 7.81 -10.32 4.36
N GLN A 40 6.50 -10.47 4.58
CA GLN A 40 5.86 -10.11 5.84
C GLN A 40 6.50 -10.87 7.02
N CYS A 41 7.01 -10.12 8.00
CA CYS A 41 7.53 -10.67 9.24
C CYS A 41 6.49 -10.61 10.36
N PHE A 42 6.78 -11.33 11.44
CA PHE A 42 6.04 -11.28 12.70
C PHE A 42 7.03 -11.13 13.85
N GLY A 43 6.55 -10.69 15.01
CA GLY A 43 7.40 -10.48 16.19
C GLY A 43 7.81 -11.79 16.84
N LEU A 44 9.11 -11.94 17.14
CA LEU A 44 9.67 -13.13 17.81
C LEU A 44 8.96 -13.45 19.13
N GLY A 45 8.81 -12.45 20.01
CA GLY A 45 8.17 -12.63 21.31
C GLY A 45 6.72 -13.13 21.18
N ALA A 46 5.93 -12.46 20.32
CA ALA A 46 4.54 -12.84 20.05
C ALA A 46 4.43 -14.26 19.47
N TYR A 47 5.37 -14.64 18.60
CA TYR A 47 5.42 -15.98 18.03
C TYR A 47 5.69 -17.06 19.09
N LEU A 48 6.71 -16.87 19.93
CA LEU A 48 7.03 -17.83 20.99
C LEU A 48 5.89 -17.94 21.99
N GLU A 49 5.34 -16.81 22.44
CA GLU A 49 4.23 -16.77 23.39
C GLU A 49 2.98 -17.48 22.85
N SER A 50 2.59 -17.19 21.60
CA SER A 50 1.45 -17.85 20.94
C SER A 50 1.63 -19.37 20.89
N ASN A 51 2.81 -19.84 20.47
CA ASN A 51 3.09 -21.27 20.38
C ASN A 51 3.16 -21.98 21.73
N MET A 52 3.66 -21.31 22.77
CA MET A 52 3.68 -21.84 24.13
C MET A 52 2.27 -21.99 24.72
N LYS A 53 1.37 -21.03 24.44
CA LYS A 53 -0.02 -21.05 24.92
C LYS A 53 -0.93 -21.98 24.09
N MET A 54 -0.56 -22.28 22.85
CA MET A 54 -1.39 -23.05 21.92
C MET A 54 -1.55 -24.50 22.38
N ARG A 55 -2.78 -24.94 22.65
CA ARG A 55 -3.09 -26.32 23.08
C ARG A 55 -3.06 -27.33 21.92
N SER A 56 -3.40 -26.88 20.72
CA SER A 56 -3.48 -27.74 19.54
C SER A 56 -2.08 -27.99 18.96
N LEU A 57 -1.65 -29.24 18.93
CA LEU A 57 -0.30 -29.59 18.46
C LEU A 57 -0.13 -29.47 16.93
N ASN A 58 -1.22 -29.60 16.17
CA ASN A 58 -1.21 -29.51 14.71
C ASN A 58 -0.97 -28.09 14.18
N ASN A 59 -1.30 -27.06 14.97
CA ASN A 59 -1.11 -25.65 14.61
C ASN A 59 0.08 -25.02 15.34
N ARG A 60 0.70 -25.76 16.27
CA ARG A 60 1.91 -25.33 16.94
C ARG A 60 3.09 -25.42 15.98
N TRP A 61 3.99 -24.46 16.09
CA TRP A 61 5.20 -24.32 15.28
C TRP A 61 4.88 -24.12 13.81
N THR A 62 3.90 -23.28 13.53
CA THR A 62 3.44 -22.96 12.19
C THR A 62 3.59 -21.45 11.95
N CYS A 63 4.07 -21.06 10.77
CA CYS A 63 4.19 -19.67 10.38
C CYS A 63 2.80 -19.01 10.34
N PRO A 64 2.57 -17.89 11.04
CA PRO A 64 1.26 -17.22 11.07
C PRO A 64 0.90 -16.52 9.76
N VAL A 65 1.83 -16.42 8.81
CA VAL A 65 1.62 -15.74 7.51
C VAL A 65 1.29 -16.74 6.42
N CYS A 66 2.08 -17.83 6.30
CA CYS A 66 1.97 -18.77 5.18
C CYS A 66 1.63 -20.21 5.59
N SER A 67 1.40 -20.44 6.88
CA SER A 67 1.03 -21.75 7.44
C SER A 67 2.03 -22.89 7.20
N GLN A 68 3.27 -22.57 6.80
CA GLN A 68 4.35 -23.56 6.73
C GLN A 68 4.85 -23.94 8.13
N LEU A 69 5.33 -25.18 8.29
CA LEU A 69 6.01 -25.61 9.50
C LEU A 69 7.23 -24.72 9.75
N LEU A 70 7.35 -24.22 10.97
CA LEU A 70 8.37 -23.29 11.40
C LEU A 70 8.75 -23.62 12.84
N ARG A 71 9.86 -24.32 13.06
CA ARG A 71 10.33 -24.63 14.41
C ARG A 71 11.24 -23.50 14.91
N PRO A 72 11.50 -23.39 16.23
CA PRO A 72 12.37 -22.34 16.76
C PRO A 72 13.75 -22.26 16.08
N GLN A 73 14.33 -23.40 15.70
CA GLN A 73 15.62 -23.46 15.00
C GLN A 73 15.57 -22.96 13.54
N ASP A 74 14.38 -22.90 12.93
CA ASP A 74 14.20 -22.48 11.53
C ASP A 74 13.87 -20.98 11.43
N LEU A 75 13.72 -20.29 12.57
CA LEU A 75 13.52 -18.85 12.64
C LEU A 75 14.80 -18.10 12.27
N CYS A 76 14.66 -17.08 11.45
CA CYS A 76 15.72 -16.11 11.17
C CYS A 76 15.20 -14.68 11.39
N ILE A 77 16.08 -13.81 11.90
CA ILE A 77 15.83 -12.37 11.95
C ILE A 77 15.96 -11.83 10.53
N ASP A 78 14.96 -11.07 10.08
CA ASP A 78 14.99 -10.45 8.77
C ASP A 78 15.67 -9.09 8.84
N SER A 79 16.94 -9.02 8.45
CA SER A 79 17.74 -7.79 8.47
C SER A 79 17.18 -6.66 7.60
N TYR A 80 16.45 -6.99 6.52
CA TYR A 80 15.84 -5.98 5.66
C TYR A 80 14.66 -5.32 6.38
N VAL A 81 13.73 -6.12 6.91
CA VAL A 81 12.58 -5.61 7.66
C VAL A 81 13.03 -4.92 8.96
N GLU A 82 14.08 -5.40 9.62
CA GLU A 82 14.70 -4.72 10.77
C GLU A 82 15.18 -3.31 10.40
N LYS A 83 15.87 -3.17 9.26
CA LYS A 83 16.26 -1.85 8.74
C LYS A 83 15.04 -0.96 8.48
N VAL A 84 14.01 -1.48 7.80
CA VAL A 84 12.77 -0.71 7.53
C VAL A 84 12.13 -0.23 8.84
N LEU A 85 12.06 -1.08 9.86
CA LEU A 85 11.46 -0.74 11.15
C LEU A 85 12.23 0.37 11.87
N ASN A 86 13.56 0.35 11.78
CA ASN A 86 14.45 1.36 12.39
C ASN A 86 14.46 2.69 11.63
N ASP A 87 14.32 2.63 10.30
CA ASP A 87 14.35 3.80 9.41
C ASP A 87 12.96 4.44 9.23
N THR A 88 11.92 3.93 9.90
CA THR A 88 10.56 4.49 9.88
C THR A 88 10.11 4.95 11.26
N GLN A 89 9.29 6.00 11.29
CA GLN A 89 8.74 6.53 12.53
C GLN A 89 7.72 5.54 13.16
N GLU A 90 7.53 5.65 14.47
CA GLU A 90 6.68 4.73 15.25
C GLU A 90 5.23 4.66 14.73
N HIS A 91 4.68 5.79 14.28
CA HIS A 91 3.30 5.90 13.81
C HIS A 91 3.07 5.33 12.40
N ILE A 92 4.12 5.02 11.65
CA ILE A 92 4.00 4.45 10.29
C ILE A 92 3.63 2.98 10.40
N GLU A 93 2.51 2.60 9.82
CA GLU A 93 2.01 1.21 9.91
C GLU A 93 2.36 0.36 8.68
N GLU A 94 2.52 0.99 7.52
CA GLU A 94 2.79 0.33 6.25
C GLU A 94 3.84 1.07 5.43
N VAL A 95 4.57 0.32 4.61
CA VAL A 95 5.51 0.87 3.62
C VAL A 95 5.25 0.24 2.24
N LEU A 96 5.58 0.98 1.20
CA LEU A 96 5.70 0.46 -0.16
C LEU A 96 7.15 0.05 -0.43
N ILE A 97 7.35 -1.21 -0.79
CA ILE A 97 8.64 -1.75 -1.20
C ILE A 97 8.76 -1.64 -2.71
N MET A 98 9.80 -0.97 -3.19
CA MET A 98 10.09 -0.74 -4.60
C MET A 98 10.91 -1.91 -5.18
N GLN A 99 10.97 -2.03 -6.51
CA GLN A 99 11.72 -3.12 -7.18
C GLN A 99 13.23 -3.09 -6.94
N ASP A 100 13.81 -1.91 -6.70
CA ASP A 100 15.22 -1.74 -6.35
C ASP A 100 15.52 -2.06 -4.87
N GLY A 101 14.49 -2.45 -4.10
CA GLY A 101 14.59 -2.73 -2.67
C GLY A 101 14.53 -1.50 -1.78
N SER A 102 14.46 -0.29 -2.33
CA SER A 102 14.12 0.90 -1.56
C SER A 102 12.68 0.82 -1.04
N PHE A 103 12.34 1.63 -0.04
CA PHE A 103 10.99 1.67 0.51
C PHE A 103 10.53 3.11 0.76
N ARG A 104 9.21 3.30 0.73
CA ARG A 104 8.54 4.56 1.03
C ARG A 104 7.48 4.35 2.11
N ALA A 105 7.49 5.19 3.15
CA ALA A 105 6.44 5.18 4.16
C ALA A 105 5.08 5.55 3.56
N ILE A 106 4.03 4.85 3.98
CA ILE A 106 2.65 5.23 3.72
C ILE A 106 2.17 5.99 4.95
N GLU A 107 2.06 7.30 4.82
CA GLU A 107 1.43 8.13 5.83
C GLU A 107 -0.08 8.11 5.58
N GLU A 108 -0.85 7.65 6.56
CA GLU A 108 -2.30 7.88 6.60
C GLU A 108 -2.50 9.38 6.82
N GLY A 109 -2.47 10.15 5.73
CA GLY A 109 -2.95 11.54 5.76
C GLY A 109 -4.42 11.55 6.21
N PRO A 110 -4.94 12.66 6.76
CA PRO A 110 -6.37 12.78 6.95
C PRO A 110 -7.03 12.46 5.61
N ALA A 111 -7.98 11.52 5.60
CA ALA A 111 -8.82 11.23 4.44
C ALA A 111 -9.16 12.57 3.75
N PRO A 112 -9.11 12.67 2.41
CA PRO A 112 -9.28 13.93 1.72
C PRO A 112 -10.53 14.61 2.28
N SER A 113 -10.31 15.68 3.05
CA SER A 113 -11.42 16.42 3.60
C SER A 113 -12.19 16.96 2.41
N GLN A 114 -13.52 17.03 2.51
CA GLN A 114 -14.39 17.48 1.42
C GLN A 114 -14.00 18.83 0.80
N ALA A 115 -13.08 19.57 1.44
CA ALA A 115 -12.41 20.74 0.90
C ALA A 115 -11.59 20.45 -0.38
N SER A 116 -10.84 19.34 -0.47
CA SER A 116 -10.04 19.06 -1.68
C SER A 116 -10.90 18.57 -2.85
N ALA A 117 -12.01 17.88 -2.57
CA ALA A 117 -12.97 17.50 -3.59
C ALA A 117 -13.72 18.73 -4.15
N ALA A 118 -14.03 19.73 -3.31
CA ALA A 118 -14.61 20.99 -3.75
C ALA A 118 -13.63 21.85 -4.56
N GLU A 119 -12.33 21.79 -4.24
CA GLU A 119 -11.23 22.45 -4.98
C GLU A 119 -11.05 21.85 -6.38
N VAL A 120 -11.08 20.53 -6.49
CA VAL A 120 -11.01 19.82 -7.79
C VAL A 120 -12.29 20.04 -8.60
N ALA A 121 -13.46 19.98 -7.96
CA ALA A 121 -14.74 20.19 -8.64
C ALA A 121 -14.93 21.64 -9.14
N ARG A 122 -14.39 22.64 -8.44
CA ARG A 122 -14.44 24.04 -8.91
C ARG A 122 -13.54 24.27 -10.12
N GLU A 123 -12.36 23.63 -10.18
CA GLU A 123 -11.45 23.75 -11.34
C GLU A 123 -12.05 23.05 -12.56
N GLU A 124 -12.60 21.85 -12.40
CA GLU A 124 -13.33 21.17 -13.48
C GLU A 124 -14.57 21.94 -13.96
N ALA A 125 -15.27 22.64 -13.07
CA ALA A 125 -16.43 23.45 -13.43
C ALA A 125 -16.03 24.73 -14.19
N ILE A 126 -14.88 25.34 -13.85
CA ILE A 126 -14.33 26.50 -14.56
C ILE A 126 -13.90 26.10 -15.97
N GLU A 127 -13.26 24.94 -16.13
CA GLU A 127 -12.82 24.43 -17.43
C GLU A 127 -13.99 24.06 -18.34
N LYS A 128 -15.02 23.39 -17.81
CA LYS A 128 -16.25 23.07 -18.56
C LYS A 128 -17.07 24.31 -18.93
N ALA A 129 -17.07 25.33 -18.09
CA ALA A 129 -17.72 26.61 -18.40
C ALA A 129 -16.98 27.38 -19.51
N ALA A 130 -15.65 27.28 -19.58
CA ALA A 130 -14.85 27.89 -20.63
C ALA A 130 -15.05 27.22 -22.01
N LEU A 131 -15.43 25.94 -22.04
CA LEU A 131 -15.65 25.20 -23.30
C LEU A 131 -17.05 25.42 -23.89
N ASN A 132 -18.06 25.71 -23.05
CA ASN A 132 -19.46 25.89 -23.49
C ASN A 132 -19.75 27.28 -24.11
N THR A 133 -18.84 28.25 -24.00
CA THR A 133 -19.00 29.59 -24.59
C THR A 133 -18.58 29.68 -26.06
N ALA A 134 -18.15 28.57 -26.67
CA ALA A 134 -17.61 28.54 -28.03
C ALA A 134 -18.59 28.04 -29.12
N THR A 135 -19.87 27.81 -28.83
CA THR A 135 -20.81 27.20 -29.80
C THR A 135 -22.14 27.94 -30.05
N GLU A 136 -22.24 29.25 -29.82
CA GLU A 136 -23.41 30.03 -30.25
C GLU A 136 -23.02 31.21 -31.16
N GLY A 137 -23.38 31.05 -32.43
CA GLY A 137 -23.17 31.97 -33.55
C GLY A 137 -22.77 31.12 -34.77
N ASP A 138 -23.53 31.00 -35.88
CA ASP A 138 -24.28 32.06 -36.56
C ASP A 138 -25.45 31.44 -37.34
N GLY A 139 -26.65 31.97 -37.15
CA GLY A 139 -27.80 31.74 -38.01
C GLY A 139 -27.92 32.81 -39.09
N GLU A 140 -28.15 32.35 -40.33
CA GLU A 140 -29.01 32.93 -41.38
C GLU A 140 -28.66 34.29 -42.03
N VAL A 141 -28.48 34.31 -43.37
CA VAL A 141 -29.26 35.16 -44.32
C VAL A 141 -29.05 34.71 -45.79
N THR A 142 -30.16 34.32 -46.41
CA THR A 142 -30.70 34.62 -47.77
C THR A 142 -29.78 35.18 -48.88
N GLU A 143 -29.81 34.61 -50.11
CA GLU A 143 -30.52 35.20 -51.26
C GLU A 143 -30.39 34.43 -52.61
N MET A 144 -31.33 34.80 -53.47
CA MET A 144 -31.76 34.33 -54.80
C MET A 144 -30.71 34.48 -55.93
N PHE A 145 -31.10 34.10 -57.16
CA PHE A 145 -30.45 34.21 -58.49
C PHE A 145 -29.66 32.96 -58.91
N THR A 146 -29.93 32.25 -60.02
CA THR A 146 -30.85 32.38 -61.19
C THR A 146 -31.16 30.99 -61.71
#